data_AF-A0A2H0ED24-F1
#
_entry.id   AF-A0A2H0ED24-F1
#
_cell.length_a   1.000
_cell.length_b   1.000
_cell.length_c   1.000
_cell.angle_alpha   90.00
_cell.angle_beta   90.00
_cell.angle_gamma   90.00
#
_symmetry.space_group_name_H-M   'P 1'
#
loop_
_entity.id
_entity.type
_entity.pdbx_description
1 polymer ?
#
loop_
_entity_poly.entity_id
_entity_poly.type
_entity_poly.pdbx_seq_one_letter_code
_entity_poly.pdbx_strand_id
1 'polypeptide(L)'
;LLKNKKIFVRACSAGKLLGPEAIRVGATGFIGYKEPFWFLYDEEKFQRPLEDDLAKPFFECSNQVGFSLIKGHAIKEANDSSMKLYTKKISEMLSSKSINTYLIPFLMWNMANQICL
;
A
#
# COMPACT_ATOMS: atom_id res chain seq x y z
N LEU A 1 -9.22 13.38 17.83
CA LEU A 1 -8.18 12.35 17.61
C LEU A 1 -7.35 12.60 16.34
N LEU A 2 -7.98 12.81 15.18
CA LEU A 2 -7.28 12.86 13.88
C LEU A 2 -6.69 14.23 13.48
N LYS A 3 -7.07 15.31 14.18
CA LYS A 3 -6.59 16.67 13.89
C LYS A 3 -5.07 16.74 13.88
N ASN A 4 -4.49 17.34 12.84
CA ASN A 4 -3.06 17.52 12.60
C ASN A 4 -2.27 16.19 12.50
N LYS A 5 -2.92 15.08 12.14
CA LYS A 5 -2.26 13.79 11.94
C LYS A 5 -2.14 13.45 10.46
N LYS A 6 -1.02 12.82 10.10
CA LYS A 6 -0.85 12.08 8.85
C LYS A 6 -1.36 10.66 9.10
N ILE A 7 -2.29 10.20 8.28
CA ILE A 7 -2.98 8.93 8.51
C ILE A 7 -2.63 7.97 7.39
N PHE A 8 -2.31 6.74 7.76
CA PHE A 8 -2.17 5.63 6.82
C PHE A 8 -3.02 4.46 7.29
N VAL A 9 -3.83 3.90 6.39
CA VAL A 9 -4.71 2.78 6.68
C VAL A 9 -4.61 1.73 5.56
N ARG A 10 -4.03 0.57 5.87
CA ARG A 10 -4.17 -0.64 5.05
C ARG A 10 -5.45 -1.37 5.45
N ALA A 11 -6.59 -0.88 4.97
CA ALA A 11 -7.88 -1.54 5.13
C ALA A 11 -8.73 -1.33 3.86
N CYS A 12 -9.54 -2.33 3.53
CA CYS A 12 -10.40 -2.32 2.36
C CYS A 12 -11.35 -1.12 2.38
N SER A 13 -11.39 -0.37 1.26
CA SER A 13 -12.31 0.74 1.03
C SER A 13 -12.24 1.90 2.06
N ALA A 14 -11.23 1.94 2.93
CA ALA A 14 -11.04 3.02 3.89
C ALA A 14 -10.86 4.38 3.20
N GLY A 15 -10.21 4.41 2.04
CA GLY A 15 -10.06 5.63 1.24
C GLY A 15 -11.37 6.16 0.66
N LYS A 16 -12.43 5.34 0.57
CA LYS A 16 -13.70 5.74 -0.06
C LYS A 16 -14.51 6.70 0.80
N LEU A 17 -14.58 6.44 2.12
CA LEU A 17 -15.39 7.23 3.06
C LEU A 17 -14.54 7.79 4.21
N LEU A 18 -13.71 6.95 4.85
CA LEU A 18 -12.90 7.36 6.00
C LEU A 18 -11.83 8.38 5.61
N GLY A 19 -11.26 8.28 4.42
CA GLY A 19 -10.25 9.24 3.92
C GLY A 19 -10.77 10.68 3.87
N PRO A 20 -11.82 10.98 3.08
CA PRO A 20 -12.42 12.31 3.03
C PRO A 20 -12.89 12.81 4.40
N GLU A 21 -13.48 11.94 5.20
CA GLU A 21 -13.93 12.29 6.55
C GLU A 21 -12.77 12.65 7.49
N ALA A 22 -11.65 11.92 7.42
CA ALA A 22 -10.45 12.22 8.18
C ALA A 22 -9.89 13.61 7.85
N ILE A 23 -9.84 13.96 6.57
CA ILE A 23 -9.45 15.31 6.12
C ILE A 23 -10.44 16.36 6.64
N ARG A 24 -11.75 16.10 6.54
CA ARG A 24 -12.81 17.00 7.02
C ARG A 24 -12.68 17.32 8.51
N VAL A 25 -12.29 16.35 9.35
CA VAL A 25 -12.08 16.56 10.79
C VAL A 25 -10.67 17.08 11.15
N GLY A 26 -9.87 17.44 10.14
CA GLY A 26 -8.61 18.17 10.30
C GLY A 26 -7.34 17.34 10.24
N ALA A 27 -7.35 16.13 9.67
CA ALA A 27 -6.12 15.43 9.33
C ALA A 27 -5.28 16.25 8.33
N THR A 28 -3.95 16.15 8.41
CA THR A 28 -3.04 16.83 7.49
C THR A 28 -2.73 16.01 6.23
N GLY A 29 -3.20 14.77 6.19
CA GLY A 29 -3.15 13.93 5.01
C GLY A 29 -3.63 12.51 5.32
N PHE A 30 -4.09 11.81 4.29
CA PHE A 30 -4.59 10.45 4.38
C PHE A 30 -4.08 9.61 3.21
N ILE A 31 -3.56 8.41 3.51
CA ILE A 31 -3.29 7.37 2.53
C ILE A 31 -4.05 6.11 2.91
N GLY A 32 -4.73 5.52 1.92
CA GLY A 32 -5.44 4.26 2.06
C GLY A 32 -5.94 3.78 0.72
N TYR A 33 -6.89 2.84 0.72
CA TYR A 33 -7.38 2.20 -0.50
C TYR A 33 -8.87 2.49 -0.72
N LYS A 34 -9.25 2.92 -1.92
CA LYS A 34 -10.67 3.16 -2.28
C LYS A 34 -11.45 1.87 -2.55
N GLU A 35 -10.73 0.80 -2.91
CA GLU A 35 -11.24 -0.55 -3.14
C GLU A 35 -10.55 -1.57 -2.22
N PRO A 36 -10.96 -2.85 -2.19
CA PRO A 36 -10.30 -3.87 -1.39
C PRO A 36 -8.80 -4.00 -1.70
N PHE A 37 -8.00 -4.20 -0.65
CA PHE A 37 -6.58 -4.49 -0.76
C PHE A 37 -6.39 -6.00 -0.93
N TRP A 38 -5.84 -6.42 -2.07
CA TRP A 38 -5.67 -7.83 -2.41
C TRP A 38 -4.24 -8.30 -2.18
N PHE A 39 -4.08 -9.53 -1.73
CA PHE A 39 -2.80 -10.23 -1.72
C PHE A 39 -3.06 -11.73 -1.79
N LEU A 40 -2.14 -12.45 -2.42
CA LEU A 40 -2.08 -13.91 -2.33
C LEU A 40 -1.13 -14.28 -1.19
N TYR A 41 -1.34 -15.44 -0.59
CA TYR A 41 -0.52 -15.92 0.50
C TYR A 41 -0.38 -17.44 0.46
N ASP A 42 0.72 -17.91 1.04
CA ASP A 42 0.94 -19.30 1.41
C ASP A 42 0.35 -19.52 2.82
N GLU A 43 -0.52 -20.51 2.96
CA GLU A 43 -1.21 -20.82 4.22
C GLU A 43 -0.21 -21.07 5.37
N GLU A 44 0.94 -21.69 5.08
CA GLU A 44 1.98 -21.98 6.08
C GLU A 44 2.71 -20.71 6.58
N LYS A 45 2.56 -19.61 5.85
CA LYS A 45 3.24 -18.34 6.10
C LYS A 45 2.28 -17.17 6.35
N PHE A 46 0.99 -17.44 6.51
CA PHE A 46 -0.03 -16.41 6.72
C PHE A 46 0.30 -15.39 7.82
N GLN A 47 0.89 -15.84 8.94
CA GLN A 47 1.28 -14.96 10.05
C GLN A 47 2.63 -14.23 9.84
N ARG A 48 3.38 -14.58 8.79
CA ARG A 48 4.71 -14.06 8.47
C ARG A 48 4.76 -13.56 7.02
N PRO A 49 3.93 -12.56 6.65
CA PRO A 49 3.75 -12.15 5.26
C PRO A 49 5.01 -11.61 4.59
N LEU A 50 6.03 -11.21 5.34
CA LEU A 50 7.32 -10.76 4.78
C LEU A 50 8.30 -11.91 4.50
N GLU A 51 8.03 -13.12 5.01
CA GLU A 51 8.73 -14.37 4.71
C GLU A 51 8.01 -15.19 3.61
N ASP A 52 6.81 -14.76 3.23
CA ASP A 52 5.97 -15.36 2.19
C ASP A 52 6.24 -14.72 0.83
N ASP A 53 6.77 -15.47 -0.12
CA ASP A 53 7.10 -14.95 -1.46
C ASP A 53 5.86 -14.51 -2.27
N LEU A 54 4.66 -15.00 -1.91
CA LEU A 54 3.40 -14.55 -2.49
C LEU A 54 2.94 -13.23 -1.88
N ALA A 55 2.90 -13.13 -0.55
CA ALA A 55 2.36 -11.96 0.14
C ALA A 55 3.36 -10.78 0.20
N LYS A 56 4.65 -11.08 0.35
CA LYS A 56 5.73 -10.10 0.55
C LYS A 56 5.69 -8.89 -0.37
N PRO A 57 5.56 -9.01 -1.71
CA PRO A 57 5.56 -7.83 -2.58
C PRO A 57 4.42 -6.85 -2.26
N PHE A 58 3.24 -7.34 -1.87
CA PHE A 58 2.09 -6.49 -1.49
C PHE A 58 2.36 -5.74 -0.19
N PHE A 59 2.87 -6.46 0.82
CA PHE A 59 3.13 -5.89 2.13
C PHE A 59 4.33 -4.96 2.13
N GLU A 60 5.39 -5.24 1.36
CA GLU A 60 6.51 -4.32 1.18
C GLU A 60 6.04 -2.98 0.59
N CYS A 61 5.22 -3.02 -0.48
CA CYS A 61 4.70 -1.81 -1.12
C CYS A 61 3.81 -1.00 -0.16
N SER A 62 2.90 -1.66 0.57
CA SER A 62 2.02 -0.99 1.53
C SER A 62 2.78 -0.47 2.76
N ASN A 63 3.68 -1.26 3.34
CA ASN A 63 4.48 -0.87 4.50
C ASN A 63 5.41 0.30 4.20
N GLN A 64 5.86 0.47 2.95
CA GLN A 64 6.69 1.59 2.53
C GLN A 64 6.05 2.96 2.84
N VAL A 65 4.72 3.06 2.79
CA VAL A 65 4.00 4.27 3.22
C VAL A 65 4.27 4.53 4.71
N GLY A 66 4.04 3.53 5.55
CA GLY A 66 4.26 3.62 6.99
C GLY A 66 5.70 3.96 7.35
N PHE A 67 6.67 3.30 6.71
CA PHE A 67 8.10 3.59 6.93
C PHE A 67 8.46 5.03 6.57
N SER A 68 7.96 5.57 5.47
CA SER A 68 8.19 6.96 5.08
C SER A 68 7.58 7.94 6.08
N LEU A 69 6.36 7.68 6.56
CA LEU A 69 5.69 8.54 7.54
C LEU A 69 6.40 8.55 8.89
N ILE A 70 6.85 7.39 9.37
CA ILE A 70 7.63 7.27 10.62
C ILE A 70 8.92 8.08 10.54
N LYS A 71 9.55 8.14 9.36
CA LYS A 71 10.75 8.95 9.08
C LYS A 71 10.47 10.46 8.95
N GLY A 72 9.22 10.89 9.10
CA GLY A 72 8.84 12.30 9.09
C GLY A 72 8.49 12.86 7.72
N HIS A 73 8.57 12.07 6.65
CA HIS A 73 8.25 12.52 5.29
C HIS A 73 6.82 13.07 5.17
N ALA A 74 6.61 13.98 4.23
CA ALA A 74 5.28 14.48 3.88
C ALA A 74 4.39 13.36 3.34
N ILE A 75 3.06 13.56 3.42
CA ILE A 75 2.09 12.54 2.97
C ILE A 75 2.32 12.16 1.50
N LYS A 76 2.53 13.15 0.63
CA LYS A 76 2.81 12.94 -0.80
C LYS A 76 4.09 12.15 -1.03
N GLU A 77 5.15 12.44 -0.30
CA GLU A 77 6.43 11.72 -0.42
C GLU A 77 6.30 10.25 0.01
N ALA A 78 5.52 9.99 1.07
CA ALA A 78 5.21 8.63 1.50
C ALA A 78 4.44 7.86 0.41
N ASN A 79 3.41 8.47 -0.18
CA ASN A 79 2.69 7.90 -1.32
C ASN A 79 3.63 7.61 -2.50
N ASP A 80 4.38 8.61 -2.94
CA ASP A 80 5.28 8.50 -4.10
C ASP A 80 6.34 7.42 -3.90
N SER A 81 6.84 7.26 -2.66
CA SER A 81 7.80 6.18 -2.33
C SER A 81 7.19 4.79 -2.48
N SER A 82 5.93 4.59 -2.09
CA SER A 82 5.22 3.32 -2.29
C SER A 82 4.90 3.07 -3.76
N MET A 83 4.51 4.10 -4.53
CA MET A 83 4.26 3.99 -5.97
C MET A 83 5.51 3.56 -6.73
N LYS A 84 6.67 4.16 -6.39
CA LYS A 84 7.96 3.75 -6.95
C LYS A 84 8.27 2.28 -6.64
N LEU A 85 7.96 1.81 -5.44
CA LEU A 85 8.19 0.42 -5.06
C LEU A 85 7.26 -0.54 -5.81
N TYR A 86 5.97 -0.20 -5.98
CA TYR A 86 5.05 -0.97 -6.84
C TYR A 86 5.60 -1.09 -8.27
N THR A 87 5.97 0.03 -8.90
CA THR A 87 6.53 0.04 -10.26
C THR A 87 7.77 -0.84 -10.34
N LYS A 88 8.70 -0.71 -9.38
CA LYS A 88 9.92 -1.53 -9.32
C LYS A 88 9.58 -3.02 -9.28
N LYS A 89 8.71 -3.45 -8.37
CA LYS A 89 8.33 -4.86 -8.21
C LYS A 89 7.65 -5.43 -9.46
N ILE A 90 6.75 -4.66 -10.07
CA ILE A 90 6.09 -5.06 -11.32
C ILE A 90 7.10 -5.20 -12.46
N SER A 91 8.03 -4.24 -12.62
CA SER A 91 9.09 -4.31 -13.63
C SER A 91 10.03 -5.50 -13.41
N GLU A 92 10.41 -5.79 -12.17
CA GLU A 92 11.21 -6.97 -11.81
C GLU A 92 10.49 -8.28 -12.20
N MET A 93 9.19 -8.40 -11.93
CA MET A 93 8.40 -9.57 -12.30
C MET A 93 8.21 -9.73 -13.82
N LEU A 94 8.09 -8.63 -14.58
CA LEU A 94 7.96 -8.64 -16.03
C LEU A 94 9.27 -9.01 -16.75
N SER A 95 10.41 -8.55 -16.22
CA SER A 95 11.73 -8.71 -16.85
C SER A 95 12.41 -10.04 -16.50
N SER A 96 11.97 -10.70 -15.44
CA SER A 96 12.49 -12.00 -15.03
C SER A 96 11.72 -13.14 -15.69
N LYS A 97 12.34 -14.31 -15.85
CA LYS A 97 11.62 -15.60 -16.03
C LYS A 97 10.90 -15.99 -14.74
N SER A 98 10.31 -15.03 -14.03
CA SER A 98 9.67 -15.24 -12.75
C SER A 98 8.39 -16.01 -12.96
N ILE A 99 8.22 -17.05 -12.15
CA ILE A 99 6.97 -17.80 -12.06
C ILE A 99 5.83 -16.95 -11.49
N ASN A 100 6.13 -15.81 -10.85
CA ASN A 100 5.17 -15.00 -10.10
C ASN A 100 4.53 -13.86 -10.92
N THR A 101 4.60 -13.91 -12.26
CA THR A 101 3.95 -12.90 -13.13
C THR A 101 2.43 -12.80 -12.90
N TYR A 102 1.80 -13.87 -12.42
CA TYR A 102 0.38 -13.89 -12.05
C TYR A 102 0.04 -12.99 -10.84
N LEU A 103 1.03 -12.51 -10.07
CA LEU A 103 0.82 -11.54 -8.98
C LEU A 103 0.60 -10.10 -9.50
N ILE A 104 1.05 -9.81 -10.72
CA ILE A 104 1.09 -8.45 -11.28
C ILE A 104 -0.30 -7.77 -11.29
N PRO A 105 -1.40 -8.42 -11.73
CA PRO A 105 -2.72 -7.78 -11.75
C PRO A 105 -3.16 -7.30 -10.36
N PHE A 106 -2.86 -8.05 -9.31
CA PHE A 106 -3.20 -7.69 -7.94
C PHE A 106 -2.34 -6.54 -7.42
N LEU A 107 -1.05 -6.50 -7.78
CA LEU A 107 -0.17 -5.37 -7.44
C LEU A 107 -0.63 -4.09 -8.14
N MET A 108 -0.94 -4.17 -9.43
CA MET A 108 -1.51 -3.06 -10.20
C MET A 108 -2.84 -2.60 -9.62
N TRP A 109 -3.70 -3.52 -9.19
CA TRP A 109 -4.95 -3.21 -8.52
C TRP A 109 -4.73 -2.39 -7.25
N ASN A 110 -3.88 -2.85 -6.34
CA ASN A 110 -3.59 -2.11 -5.11
C ASN A 110 -2.95 -0.75 -5.40
N MET A 111 -2.03 -0.69 -6.35
CA MET A 111 -1.37 0.55 -6.79
C MET A 111 -2.39 1.57 -7.32
N ALA A 112 -3.27 1.17 -8.24
CA ALA A 112 -4.27 2.03 -8.86
C ALA A 112 -5.39 2.46 -7.89
N ASN A 113 -5.61 1.67 -6.84
CA ASN A 113 -6.63 1.95 -5.82
C ASN A 113 -6.09 2.59 -4.54
N GLN A 114 -4.78 2.80 -4.43
CA GLN A 114 -4.23 3.63 -3.36
C GLN A 114 -4.54 5.11 -3.66
N ILE A 115 -5.01 5.83 -2.64
CA ILE A 115 -5.27 7.26 -2.73
C ILE A 115 -4.37 8.03 -1.77
N CYS A 116 -4.12 9.29 -2.10
CA CYS A 116 -3.46 10.25 -1.25
C CYS A 116 -4.33 11.52 -1.22
N LEU A 117 -4.85 11.86 -0.04
CA LEU A 117 -5.67 13.04 0.22
C LEU A 117 -4.94 13.99 1.16
#